data_AF-A0A7Y0HU67-F1
#
_entry.id   AF-A0A7Y0HU67-F1
#
_cell.length_a   1.000
_cell.length_b   1.000
_cell.length_c   1.000
_cell.angle_alpha   90.00
_cell.angle_beta   90.00
_cell.angle_gamma   90.00
#
_symmetry.space_group_name_H-M   'P 1'
#
loop_
_entity.id
_entity.type
_entity.pdbx_description
1 polymer ?
#
loop_
_entity_poly.entity_id
_entity_poly.type
_entity_poly.pdbx_seq_one_letter_code
_entity_poly.pdbx_strand_id
1 'polypeptide(L)'
;MGRHQSGTRNHWLFRVPESYMWAVVLAAVIRSGRNAPIPWYGVCMLIYLLVRLFNFAIDAYLAVLFIRMLLDWASILFPRWYPRGFIADLVNAVYTATEPPLRWLRRYIPPIRMGAIGLDVSFMVLYFLLVVLRVLI
;
A
#
# COMPACT_ATOMS: atom_id res chain seq x y z
N MET A 1 -36.30 -21.44 59.05
CA MET A 1 -36.97 -20.87 57.86
C MET A 1 -35.92 -20.25 56.96
N GLY A 2 -35.57 -20.92 55.86
CA GLY A 2 -34.58 -20.43 54.91
C GLY A 2 -35.21 -20.12 53.55
N ARG A 3 -34.70 -19.08 52.87
CA ARG A 3 -34.59 -19.01 51.41
C ARG A 3 -33.69 -17.83 51.01
N HIS A 4 -32.43 -18.16 50.73
CA HIS A 4 -31.55 -17.39 49.86
C HIS A 4 -32.21 -17.32 48.47
N GLN A 5 -32.47 -16.12 47.96
CA GLN A 5 -32.81 -15.91 46.55
C GLN A 5 -31.62 -15.21 45.87
N SER A 6 -30.66 -16.00 45.41
CA SER A 6 -29.66 -15.56 44.43
C SER A 6 -30.35 -15.52 43.06
N GLY A 7 -30.86 -14.34 42.69
CA GLY A 7 -31.40 -14.08 41.36
C GLY A 7 -30.28 -13.99 40.32
N THR A 8 -29.76 -15.14 39.89
CA THR A 8 -28.85 -15.26 38.73
C THR A 8 -29.66 -15.07 37.44
N ARG A 9 -30.10 -13.84 37.18
CA ARG A 9 -30.66 -13.46 35.88
C ARG A 9 -29.55 -12.81 35.06
N ASN A 10 -29.33 -13.32 33.84
CA ASN A 10 -28.63 -12.69 32.70
C ASN A 10 -27.21 -13.18 32.34
N HIS A 11 -26.78 -14.39 32.71
CA HIS A 11 -25.48 -14.91 32.26
C HIS A 11 -25.49 -15.56 30.85
N TRP A 12 -26.68 -15.76 30.25
CA TRP A 12 -26.83 -16.47 28.97
C TRP A 12 -26.74 -15.59 27.71
N LEU A 13 -26.81 -14.26 27.85
CA LEU A 13 -26.84 -13.35 26.68
C LEU A 13 -25.44 -13.00 26.13
N PHE A 14 -24.36 -13.41 26.81
CA PHE A 14 -22.99 -12.97 26.50
C PHE A 14 -22.06 -14.10 26.02
N ARG A 15 -22.58 -15.28 25.68
CA ARG A 15 -21.76 -16.41 25.20
C ARG A 15 -21.98 -16.74 23.72
N VAL A 16 -22.37 -15.75 22.92
CA VAL A 16 -22.38 -15.89 21.46
C VAL A 16 -20.95 -15.63 20.98
N PRO A 17 -20.28 -16.60 20.34
CA PRO A 17 -18.95 -16.36 19.78
C PRO A 17 -19.02 -15.23 18.74
N GLU A 18 -18.04 -14.32 18.73
CA GLU A 18 -18.03 -13.17 17.80
C GLU A 18 -18.18 -13.60 16.33
N SER A 19 -17.71 -14.81 16.00
CA SER A 19 -17.86 -15.46 14.70
C SER A 19 -19.30 -15.77 14.28
N TYR A 20 -20.30 -15.68 15.17
CA TYR A 20 -21.72 -15.87 14.88
C TYR A 20 -22.57 -14.64 15.20
N MET A 21 -21.96 -13.57 15.69
CA MET A 21 -22.66 -12.31 16.00
C MET A 21 -23.30 -11.72 14.75
N TRP A 22 -22.67 -11.88 13.58
CA TRP A 22 -23.21 -11.50 12.28
C TRP A 22 -24.50 -12.25 11.91
N ALA A 23 -24.62 -13.53 12.28
CA ALA A 23 -25.81 -14.35 12.00
C ALA A 23 -26.99 -13.96 12.89
N VAL A 24 -26.71 -13.62 14.16
CA VAL A 24 -27.72 -13.09 15.10
C VAL A 24 -28.20 -11.70 14.67
N VAL A 25 -27.28 -10.82 14.24
CA VAL A 25 -27.62 -9.50 13.71
C VAL A 25 -28.41 -9.64 12.41
N LEU A 26 -28.03 -10.54 11.49
CA LEU A 26 -28.82 -10.83 10.29
C LEU A 26 -30.21 -11.35 10.63
N ALA A 27 -30.33 -12.31 11.54
CA ALA A 27 -31.62 -12.85 11.95
C ALA A 27 -32.49 -11.78 12.63
N ALA A 28 -31.89 -10.87 13.40
CA ALA A 28 -32.58 -9.73 14.01
C ALA A 28 -33.01 -8.69 12.96
N VAL A 29 -32.18 -8.42 11.96
CA VAL A 29 -32.46 -7.49 10.85
C VAL A 29 -33.57 -8.02 9.95
N ILE A 30 -33.50 -9.30 9.54
CA ILE A 30 -34.53 -9.96 8.72
C ILE A 30 -35.88 -9.95 9.44
N ARG A 31 -35.88 -10.13 10.77
CA ARG A 31 -37.09 -10.06 11.59
C ARG A 31 -37.62 -8.64 11.80
N SER A 32 -36.77 -7.61 11.73
CA SER A 32 -37.13 -6.25 12.13
C SER A 32 -37.86 -5.44 11.05
N GLY A 33 -37.95 -5.91 9.80
CA GLY A 33 -38.75 -5.26 8.74
C GLY A 33 -38.45 -3.77 8.49
N ARG A 34 -37.31 -3.27 8.98
CA ARG A 34 -36.91 -1.87 8.95
C ARG A 34 -35.66 -1.77 8.09
N ASN A 35 -35.68 -0.83 7.16
CA ASN A 35 -34.56 -0.25 6.39
C ASN A 35 -33.25 -0.41 7.17
N ALA A 36 -32.56 -1.52 6.88
CA ALA A 36 -31.39 -1.92 7.63
C ALA A 36 -30.30 -0.88 7.41
N PRO A 37 -29.60 -0.41 8.47
CA PRO A 37 -28.42 0.42 8.28
C PRO A 37 -27.43 -0.39 7.42
N ILE A 38 -26.91 0.26 6.37
CA ILE A 38 -25.99 -0.36 5.40
C ILE A 38 -24.90 -1.09 6.19
N PRO A 39 -24.72 -2.40 5.96
CA PRO A 39 -23.83 -3.17 6.80
C PRO A 39 -22.38 -2.70 6.70
N TRP A 40 -21.90 -2.12 7.80
CA TRP A 40 -20.57 -1.50 7.92
C TRP A 40 -19.42 -2.46 7.60
N TYR A 41 -19.63 -3.77 7.71
CA TYR A 41 -18.62 -4.79 7.36
C TYR A 41 -18.19 -4.71 5.88
N GLY A 42 -19.10 -4.39 4.96
CA GLY A 42 -18.75 -4.20 3.55
C GLY A 42 -17.94 -2.92 3.32
N VAL A 43 -18.29 -1.84 4.03
CA VAL A 43 -17.60 -0.54 3.94
C VAL A 43 -16.20 -0.62 4.57
N CYS A 44 -16.07 -1.24 5.75
CA CYS A 44 -14.78 -1.48 6.40
C CYS A 44 -13.87 -2.39 5.57
N MET A 45 -14.43 -3.44 4.95
CA MET A 45 -13.67 -4.33 4.05
C MET A 45 -13.21 -3.60 2.79
N LEU A 46 -14.07 -2.77 2.19
CA LEU A 46 -13.70 -1.92 1.05
C LEU A 46 -12.56 -0.96 1.41
N ILE A 47 -12.68 -0.26 2.55
CA ILE A 47 -11.65 0.67 3.04
C ILE A 47 -10.33 -0.08 3.26
N TYR A 48 -10.37 -1.25 3.90
CA TYR A 48 -9.18 -2.07 4.12
C TYR A 48 -8.51 -2.49 2.79
N LEU A 49 -9.28 -2.91 1.80
CA LEU A 49 -8.75 -3.26 0.47
C LEU A 49 -8.13 -2.05 -0.25
N LEU A 50 -8.76 -0.87 -0.16
CA LEU A 50 -8.23 0.36 -0.74
C LEU A 50 -6.89 0.76 -0.10
N VAL A 51 -6.81 0.74 1.23
CA VAL A 51 -5.56 1.04 1.95
C VAL A 51 -4.48 0.02 1.59
N ARG A 52 -4.83 -1.26 1.47
CA ARG A 52 -3.89 -2.32 1.10
C ARG A 52 -3.37 -2.15 -0.32
N LEU A 53 -4.22 -1.79 -1.27
CA LEU A 53 -3.85 -1.50 -2.65
C LEU A 53 -2.91 -0.28 -2.71
N PHE A 54 -3.22 0.77 -1.96
CA PHE A 54 -2.41 1.98 -1.91
C PHE A 54 -1.00 1.72 -1.39
N ASN A 55 -0.87 1.00 -0.27
CA ASN A 55 0.45 0.60 0.26
C ASN A 55 1.24 -0.24 -0.74
N PHE A 56 0.59 -1.21 -1.39
CA PHE A 56 1.21 -2.02 -2.43
C PHE A 56 1.71 -1.18 -3.61
N ALA A 57 0.95 -0.18 -4.04
CA ALA A 57 1.36 0.72 -5.12
C ALA A 57 2.62 1.54 -4.74
N ILE A 58 2.71 2.01 -3.50
CA ILE A 58 3.90 2.72 -2.99
C ILE A 58 5.10 1.78 -3.00
N ASP A 59 4.94 0.55 -2.50
CA ASP A 59 6.03 -0.44 -2.46
C ASP A 59 6.52 -0.82 -3.86
N ALA A 60 5.58 -1.03 -4.79
CA ALA A 60 5.91 -1.28 -6.19
C ALA A 60 6.69 -0.09 -6.79
N TYR A 61 6.27 1.14 -6.51
CA TYR A 61 6.93 2.34 -7.00
C TYR A 61 8.35 2.52 -6.41
N LEU A 62 8.52 2.24 -5.11
CA LEU A 62 9.82 2.18 -4.46
C LEU A 62 10.74 1.13 -5.10
N ALA A 63 10.22 -0.05 -5.40
CA ALA A 63 10.98 -1.10 -6.07
C ALA A 63 11.44 -0.68 -7.47
N VAL A 64 10.58 -0.03 -8.27
CA VAL A 64 10.96 0.49 -9.60
C VAL A 64 12.06 1.55 -9.50
N LEU A 65 11.96 2.48 -8.54
CA LEU A 65 13.02 3.45 -8.29
C LEU A 65 14.33 2.78 -7.87
N PHE A 66 14.27 1.75 -7.04
CA PHE A 66 15.44 0.99 -6.62
C PHE A 66 16.09 0.24 -7.80
N ILE A 67 15.30 -0.35 -8.69
CA ILE A 67 15.81 -0.97 -9.91
C ILE A 67 16.48 0.09 -10.80
N ARG A 68 15.89 1.28 -10.96
CA ARG A 68 16.51 2.38 -11.70
C ARG A 68 17.87 2.78 -11.12
N MET A 69 18.00 2.80 -9.79
CA MET A 69 19.28 3.01 -9.10
C MET A 69 20.32 1.98 -9.51
N LEU A 70 19.95 0.69 -9.46
CA LEU A 70 20.84 -0.41 -9.82
C LEU A 70 21.27 -0.33 -11.28
N LEU A 71 20.37 0.07 -12.18
CA LEU A 71 20.68 0.23 -13.61
C LEU A 71 21.67 1.37 -13.87
N ASP A 72 21.53 2.51 -13.20
CA ASP A 72 22.48 3.62 -13.32
C ASP A 72 23.86 3.21 -12.79
N TRP A 73 23.92 2.50 -11.66
CA TRP A 73 25.17 2.00 -11.10
C TRP A 73 25.81 0.93 -11.97
N ALA A 74 25.02 -0.01 -12.49
CA ALA A 74 25.48 -1.04 -13.41
C ALA A 74 26.07 -0.43 -14.70
N SER A 75 25.48 0.65 -15.21
CA SER A 75 25.99 1.35 -16.41
C SER A 75 27.34 2.04 -16.16
N ILE A 76 27.58 2.52 -14.93
CA ILE A 76 28.87 3.13 -14.54
C ILE A 76 29.93 2.05 -14.30
N LEU A 77 29.56 0.95 -13.65
CA LEU A 77 30.45 -0.18 -13.38
C LEU A 77 30.82 -0.95 -14.65
N PHE A 78 29.90 -1.00 -15.63
CA PHE A 78 30.08 -1.67 -16.91
C PHE A 78 29.77 -0.74 -18.10
N PRO A 79 30.66 0.23 -18.44
CA PRO A 79 30.39 1.24 -19.48
C PRO A 79 30.18 0.70 -20.90
N ARG A 80 30.55 -0.55 -21.16
CA ARG A 80 30.36 -1.24 -22.47
C ARG A 80 29.17 -2.20 -22.47
N TRP A 81 28.39 -2.25 -21.40
CA TRP A 81 27.23 -3.12 -21.31
C TRP A 81 26.07 -2.54 -22.12
N TYR A 82 25.70 -3.23 -23.21
CA TYR A 82 24.47 -2.95 -23.95
C TYR A 82 23.40 -3.95 -23.51
N PRO A 83 22.28 -3.52 -22.91
CA PRO A 83 21.19 -4.42 -22.57
C PRO A 83 20.62 -5.03 -23.85
N ARG A 84 20.60 -6.37 -23.96
CA ARG A 84 20.05 -7.11 -25.11
C ARG A 84 19.00 -8.11 -24.63
N GLY A 85 17.98 -8.33 -25.46
CA GLY A 85 16.89 -9.28 -25.18
C GLY A 85 15.97 -8.80 -24.05
N PHE A 86 15.46 -9.73 -23.25
CA PHE A 86 14.47 -9.48 -22.19
C PHE A 86 14.88 -8.39 -21.18
N ILE A 87 16.18 -8.22 -20.93
CA ILE A 87 16.69 -7.17 -20.04
C ILE A 87 16.42 -5.78 -20.63
N ALA A 88 16.51 -5.61 -21.94
CA ALA A 88 16.21 -4.34 -22.60
C ALA A 88 14.75 -3.93 -22.41
N ASP A 89 13.82 -4.88 -22.51
CA ASP A 89 12.39 -4.63 -22.29
C ASP A 89 12.11 -4.25 -20.83
N LEU A 90 12.74 -4.94 -19.88
CA LEU A 90 12.63 -4.64 -18.46
C LEU A 90 13.17 -3.24 -18.14
N VAL A 91 14.34 -2.91 -18.69
CA VAL A 91 14.97 -1.59 -18.58
C VAL A 91 14.02 -0.53 -19.15
N ASN A 92 13.47 -0.73 -20.34
CA ASN A 92 12.58 0.22 -20.99
C ASN A 92 11.27 0.41 -20.21
N ALA A 93 10.71 -0.68 -19.66
CA ALA A 93 9.53 -0.63 -18.80
C ALA A 93 9.79 0.18 -17.52
N VAL A 94 10.93 -0.06 -16.87
CA VAL A 94 11.35 0.68 -15.66
C VAL A 94 11.54 2.17 -15.98
N TYR A 95 12.25 2.50 -17.06
CA TYR A 95 12.45 3.89 -17.49
C TYR A 95 11.12 4.58 -17.78
N THR A 96 10.23 3.93 -18.54
CA THR A 96 8.89 4.46 -18.87
C THR A 96 8.05 4.71 -17.61
N ALA A 97 8.10 3.79 -16.64
CA ALA A 97 7.37 3.92 -15.39
C ALA A 97 7.90 5.04 -14.49
N THR A 98 9.22 5.32 -14.55
CA THR A 98 9.85 6.37 -13.74
C THR A 98 9.84 7.76 -14.37
N GLU A 99 9.75 7.85 -15.71
CA GLU A 99 9.70 9.14 -16.43
C GLU A 99 8.57 10.10 -16.01
N PRO A 100 7.29 9.71 -15.88
CA PRO A 100 6.23 10.65 -15.50
C PRO A 100 6.46 11.39 -14.16
N PRO A 101 6.81 10.72 -13.05
CA PRO A 101 7.07 11.39 -11.78
C PRO A 101 8.39 12.17 -11.76
N LEU A 102 9.45 11.65 -12.39
CA LEU A 102 10.70 12.40 -12.53
C LEU A 102 10.52 13.67 -13.37
N ARG A 103 9.68 13.67 -14.41
CA ARG A 103 9.37 14.89 -15.18
C ARG A 103 8.63 15.93 -14.35
N TRP A 104 7.79 15.52 -13.41
CA TRP A 104 7.12 16.44 -12.49
C TRP A 104 8.13 17.03 -11.49
N LEU A 105 9.03 16.20 -10.95
CA LEU A 105 10.07 16.64 -10.02
C LEU A 105 11.17 17.49 -10.69
N ARG A 106 11.55 17.18 -11.94
CA ARG A 106 12.52 17.95 -12.75
C ARG A 106 12.09 19.40 -12.98
N ARG A 107 10.80 19.75 -12.79
CA ARG A 107 10.35 21.15 -12.79
C ARG A 107 10.82 21.92 -11.56
N TYR A 108 11.02 21.24 -10.43
CA TYR A 108 11.43 21.85 -9.17
C TYR A 108 12.93 21.70 -8.92
N ILE A 109 13.53 20.58 -9.33
CA ILE A 109 14.95 20.31 -9.14
C ILE A 109 15.57 19.94 -10.49
N PRO A 110 16.19 20.89 -11.20
CA PRO A 110 16.83 20.62 -12.49
C PRO A 110 17.97 19.61 -12.31
N PRO A 111 18.16 18.69 -13.27
CA PRO A 111 19.19 17.67 -13.18
C PRO A 111 20.58 18.30 -13.27
N ILE A 112 21.38 18.15 -12.21
CA ILE A 112 22.77 18.61 -12.19
C ILE A 112 23.62 17.57 -12.93
N ARG A 113 23.99 17.89 -14.17
CA ARG A 113 24.90 17.07 -14.98
C ARG A 113 26.34 17.28 -14.50
N MET A 114 26.91 16.32 -13.79
CA MET A 114 28.33 16.37 -13.40
C MET A 114 29.22 15.80 -14.53
N GLY A 115 29.59 16.63 -15.49
CA GLY A 115 30.60 16.30 -16.51
C GLY A 115 30.17 15.16 -17.46
N ALA A 116 31.05 14.17 -17.65
CA ALA A 116 30.87 13.06 -18.61
C ALA A 116 30.05 11.87 -18.06
N ILE A 117 29.83 11.81 -16.75
CA ILE A 117 29.04 10.77 -16.08
C ILE A 117 27.85 11.46 -15.43
N GLY A 118 26.71 11.46 -16.13
CA GLY A 118 25.47 12.03 -15.64
C GLY A 118 24.84 11.16 -14.56
N LEU A 119 25.37 11.20 -13.33
CA LEU A 119 24.64 10.69 -12.16
C LEU A 119 23.38 11.54 -11.98
N ASP A 120 22.20 10.98 -12.24
CA ASP A 120 20.92 11.70 -12.15
C ASP A 120 20.54 11.92 -10.67
N VAL A 121 21.11 12.97 -10.08
CA VAL A 121 20.88 13.38 -8.67
C VAL A 121 19.39 13.54 -8.38
N SER A 122 18.58 13.95 -9.37
CA SER A 122 17.13 14.11 -9.23
C SER A 122 16.42 12.79 -8.89
N PHE A 123 16.89 11.66 -9.40
CA PHE A 123 16.35 10.34 -9.03
C PHE A 123 16.71 9.98 -7.57
N MET A 124 17.94 10.28 -7.16
CA MET A 124 18.47 9.97 -5.83
C MET A 124 17.69 10.73 -4.74
N VAL A 125 17.38 12.00 -5.00
CA VAL A 125 16.54 12.84 -4.13
C VAL A 125 15.11 12.30 -4.03
N LEU A 126 14.50 11.85 -5.15
CA LEU A 126 13.15 11.29 -5.15
C LEU A 126 13.06 10.00 -4.33
N TYR A 127 14.03 9.10 -4.49
CA TYR A 127 14.13 7.88 -3.70
C TYR A 127 14.25 8.19 -2.21
N PHE A 128 15.15 9.11 -1.85
CA PHE A 128 15.35 9.52 -0.46
C PHE A 128 14.08 10.12 0.16
N LEU A 129 13.38 10.98 -0.57
CA LEU A 129 12.13 11.59 -0.13
C LEU A 129 11.04 10.54 0.16
N LEU A 130 10.91 9.53 -0.70
CA LEU A 130 9.91 8.46 -0.54
C LEU A 130 10.26 7.49 0.59
N VAL A 131 11.55 7.19 0.79
CA VAL A 131 12.01 6.41 1.95
C VAL A 131 11.70 7.16 3.24
N VAL A 132 12.00 8.46 3.31
CA VAL A 132 11.67 9.28 4.48
C VAL A 132 10.15 9.30 4.72
N LEU A 133 9.35 9.48 3.68
CA LEU A 133 7.89 9.45 3.79
C LEU A 133 7.37 8.09 4.29
N ARG A 134 7.95 6.98 3.81
CA ARG A 134 7.60 5.61 4.24
C ARG A 134 8.01 5.31 5.68
N VAL A 135 9.07 5.95 6.18
CA VAL A 135 9.51 5.81 7.58
C VAL A 135 8.68 6.69 8.52
N LEU A 136 8.18 7.83 8.02
CA LEU A 136 7.41 8.79 8.82
C LEU A 136 5.95 8.37 9.02
N ILE A 137 5.38 7.64 8.05
CA ILE A 137 4.03 7.06 8.10
C ILE A 137 4.10 5.70 8.79
#